data_AF-A0A967CWQ8-F1
#
_entry.id   AF-A0A967CWQ8-F1
#
_cell.length_a   1.000
_cell.length_b   1.000
_cell.length_c   1.000
_cell.angle_alpha   90.00
_cell.angle_beta   90.00
_cell.angle_gamma   90.00
#
_symmetry.space_group_name_H-M   'P 1'
#
loop_
_entity.id
_entity.type
_entity.pdbx_description
1 polymer ?
#
loop_
_entity_poly.entity_id
_entity_poly.type
_entity_poly.pdbx_seq_one_letter_code
_entity_poly.pdbx_strand_id
1 'polypeptide(L)'
;MPLDASTLLAVGIFVRLASAGVALLAWYHNREVVCLLGWSLAMLLSALAMIVGSLRGTGNALEVTLMANLLFVTGYALMWTSMRRFNDDRVTPFGQLIGVAATAGVFVALFALLWWFGAPRRALSALFTLFIAGLTLAAAWETWRGYAYDGLRSRHIAGAALACIAATRLIRLALTGLQMSGAVSTTTSEVVQSFTLYFNIVFLLVATFGLVLMAQEWVDSRLARAKLGA
;
A
#
# COMPACT_ATOMS: atom_id res chain seq x y z
N MET A 1 3.17 -26.03 11.14
CA MET A 1 2.83 -26.18 9.71
C MET A 1 2.97 -24.82 9.05
N PRO A 2 3.78 -24.66 7.99
CA PRO A 2 3.88 -23.39 7.27
C PRO A 2 2.52 -23.04 6.64
N LEU A 3 2.14 -21.76 6.67
CA LEU A 3 0.97 -21.26 5.96
C LEU A 3 1.18 -21.45 4.46
N ASP A 4 0.23 -22.10 3.80
CA ASP A 4 0.28 -22.35 2.36
C ASP A 4 0.25 -21.03 1.56
N ALA A 5 1.22 -20.87 0.65
CA ALA A 5 1.42 -19.63 -0.09
C ALA A 5 0.27 -19.34 -1.07
N SER A 6 -0.31 -20.38 -1.68
CA SER A 6 -1.44 -20.26 -2.60
C SER A 6 -2.69 -19.78 -1.86
N THR A 7 -2.93 -20.34 -0.68
CA THR A 7 -4.02 -19.92 0.21
C THR A 7 -3.83 -18.47 0.65
N LEU A 8 -2.64 -18.07 1.09
CA LEU A 8 -2.35 -16.68 1.47
C LEU A 8 -2.50 -15.70 0.30
N LEU A 9 -2.13 -16.11 -0.91
CA LEU A 9 -2.34 -15.32 -2.12
C LEU A 9 -3.83 -15.10 -2.37
N ALA A 10 -4.62 -16.18 -2.36
CA ALA A 10 -6.07 -16.11 -2.57
C ALA A 10 -6.75 -15.23 -1.52
N VAL A 11 -6.48 -15.47 -0.24
CA VAL A 11 -7.00 -14.65 0.87
C VAL A 11 -6.57 -13.19 0.72
N GLY A 12 -5.31 -12.95 0.35
CA GLY A 12 -4.82 -11.59 0.14
C GLY A 12 -5.47 -10.85 -1.04
N ILE A 13 -5.89 -11.55 -2.09
CA ILE A 13 -6.71 -11.00 -3.19
C ILE A 13 -8.11 -10.68 -2.67
N PHE A 14 -8.78 -11.65 -2.05
CA PHE A 14 -10.15 -11.48 -1.53
C PHE A 14 -10.25 -10.33 -0.54
N VAL A 15 -9.31 -10.24 0.41
CA VAL A 15 -9.29 -9.17 1.41
C VAL A 15 -9.11 -7.81 0.76
N ARG A 16 -8.28 -7.69 -0.29
CA ARG A 16 -8.12 -6.43 -1.03
C ARG A 16 -9.38 -6.05 -1.78
N LEU A 17 -10.05 -6.99 -2.44
CA LEU A 17 -11.30 -6.74 -3.14
C LEU A 17 -12.42 -6.33 -2.16
N ALA A 18 -12.53 -7.02 -1.03
CA ALA A 18 -13.47 -6.65 0.03
C ALA A 18 -13.16 -5.26 0.61
N SER A 19 -11.88 -4.98 0.91
CA SER A 19 -11.44 -3.66 1.39
C SER A 19 -11.72 -2.56 0.38
N ALA A 20 -11.53 -2.83 -0.92
CA ALA A 20 -11.87 -1.91 -1.99
C ALA A 20 -13.38 -1.62 -2.01
N GLY A 21 -14.22 -2.65 -1.90
CA GLY A 21 -15.68 -2.52 -1.85
C GLY A 21 -16.16 -1.72 -0.65
N VAL A 22 -15.65 -2.02 0.55
CA VAL A 22 -15.99 -1.29 1.78
C VAL A 22 -15.57 0.18 1.67
N ALA A 23 -14.35 0.46 1.22
CA ALA A 23 -13.88 1.84 1.04
C ALA A 23 -14.67 2.60 -0.04
N LEU A 24 -15.03 1.93 -1.14
CA LEU A 24 -15.85 2.52 -2.19
C LEU A 24 -17.26 2.83 -1.70
N LEU A 25 -17.87 1.93 -0.93
CA LEU A 25 -19.18 2.14 -0.35
C LEU A 25 -19.15 3.28 0.68
N ALA A 26 -18.13 3.34 1.53
CA ALA A 26 -17.94 4.43 2.48
C ALA A 26 -17.75 5.78 1.74
N TRP A 27 -17.00 5.79 0.64
CA TRP A 27 -16.88 6.97 -0.21
C TRP A 27 -18.19 7.33 -0.91
N TYR A 28 -18.98 6.34 -1.32
CA TYR A 28 -20.27 6.58 -1.96
C TYR A 28 -21.21 7.37 -1.05
N HIS A 29 -21.20 7.08 0.26
CA HIS A 29 -21.94 7.83 1.27
C HIS A 29 -21.28 9.16 1.63
N ASN A 30 -19.94 9.22 1.66
CA ASN A 30 -19.16 10.39 2.06
C ASN A 30 -18.26 10.88 0.91
N ARG A 31 -18.89 11.38 -0.17
CA ARG A 31 -18.20 11.74 -1.43
C ARG A 31 -17.09 12.79 -1.26
N GLU A 32 -17.21 13.61 -0.22
CA GLU A 32 -16.25 14.66 0.13
C GLU A 32 -14.90 14.08 0.60
N VAL A 33 -14.88 12.85 1.11
CA VAL A 33 -13.67 12.20 1.66
C VAL A 33 -12.93 11.46 0.54
N VAL A 34 -12.27 12.22 -0.33
CA VAL A 34 -11.62 11.73 -1.55
C VAL A 34 -10.56 10.65 -1.29
N CYS A 35 -9.95 10.62 -0.09
CA CYS A 35 -8.95 9.60 0.24
C CYS A 35 -9.50 8.17 0.19
N LEU A 36 -10.80 7.96 0.45
CA LEU A 36 -11.42 6.64 0.38
C LEU A 36 -11.53 6.09 -1.05
N LEU A 37 -11.80 6.96 -2.03
CA LEU A 37 -11.79 6.57 -3.44
C LEU A 37 -10.38 6.14 -3.86
N GLY A 38 -9.38 6.93 -3.49
CA GLY A 38 -7.97 6.61 -3.74
C GLY A 38 -7.52 5.31 -3.10
N TRP A 39 -7.94 5.06 -1.85
CA TRP A 39 -7.72 3.81 -1.14
C TRP A 39 -8.35 2.62 -1.86
N SER A 40 -9.62 2.76 -2.28
CA SER A 40 -10.34 1.71 -3.00
C SER A 40 -9.63 1.33 -4.31
N LEU A 41 -9.27 2.33 -5.11
CA LEU A 41 -8.51 2.12 -6.35
C LEU A 41 -7.14 1.49 -6.09
N ALA A 42 -6.44 1.91 -5.04
CA ALA A 42 -5.17 1.29 -4.64
C ALA A 42 -5.32 -0.20 -4.29
N MET A 43 -6.42 -0.58 -3.63
CA MET A 43 -6.72 -1.98 -3.31
C MET A 43 -7.08 -2.80 -4.55
N LEU A 44 -7.86 -2.24 -5.49
CA LEU A 44 -8.14 -2.89 -6.78
C LEU A 44 -6.87 -3.12 -7.59
N LEU A 45 -6.02 -2.09 -7.71
CA LEU A 45 -4.73 -2.20 -8.39
C LEU A 45 -3.83 -3.24 -7.72
N SER A 46 -3.81 -3.29 -6.39
CA SER A 46 -3.05 -4.29 -5.65
C SER A 46 -3.58 -5.71 -5.84
N ALA A 47 -4.90 -5.90 -5.89
CA ALA A 47 -5.51 -7.20 -6.19
C ALA A 47 -5.18 -7.65 -7.62
N LEU A 48 -5.30 -6.74 -8.59
CA LEU A 48 -4.92 -6.99 -9.98
C LEU A 48 -3.43 -7.34 -10.10
N ALA A 49 -2.57 -6.62 -9.39
CA ALA A 49 -1.13 -6.90 -9.34
C ALA A 49 -0.83 -8.31 -8.81
N MET A 50 -1.57 -8.77 -7.79
CA MET A 50 -1.44 -10.14 -7.28
C MET A 50 -1.88 -11.20 -8.29
N ILE A 51 -2.97 -10.94 -9.02
CA ILE A 51 -3.46 -11.82 -10.09
C ILE A 51 -2.43 -11.87 -11.22
N VAL A 52 -2.01 -10.73 -11.75
CA VAL A 52 -0.97 -10.67 -12.80
C VAL A 52 0.31 -11.36 -12.33
N GLY A 53 0.72 -11.09 -11.09
CA GLY A 53 1.92 -11.69 -10.49
C GLY A 53 1.84 -13.21 -10.35
N SER A 54 0.65 -13.81 -10.24
CA SER A 54 0.48 -15.27 -10.18
C SER A 54 0.67 -15.93 -11.55
N LEU A 55 0.46 -15.19 -12.64
CA LEU A 55 0.60 -15.66 -14.02
C LEU A 55 2.07 -15.72 -14.50
N ARG A 56 3.05 -15.32 -13.67
CA ARG A 56 4.48 -15.26 -14.03
C ARG A 56 5.10 -16.60 -14.44
N GLY A 57 4.45 -17.72 -14.09
CA GLY A 57 4.93 -19.08 -14.35
C GLY A 57 6.29 -19.42 -13.72
N THR A 58 6.82 -20.59 -14.06
CA THR A 58 8.12 -21.09 -13.57
C THR A 58 9.30 -20.32 -14.15
N GLY A 59 9.19 -19.82 -15.39
CA GLY A 59 10.19 -18.96 -16.03
C GLY A 59 10.29 -17.56 -15.40
N ASN A 60 9.31 -17.18 -14.57
CA ASN A 60 9.25 -15.89 -13.88
C ASN A 60 9.49 -14.76 -14.88
N ALA A 61 8.58 -14.66 -15.86
CA ALA A 61 8.69 -13.74 -16.99
C ALA A 61 8.91 -12.30 -16.50
N LEU A 62 9.93 -11.63 -17.04
CA LEU A 62 10.33 -10.29 -16.61
C LEU A 62 9.20 -9.28 -16.84
N GLU A 63 8.54 -9.35 -18.00
CA GLU A 63 7.43 -8.48 -18.39
C GLU A 63 6.26 -8.57 -17.41
N VAL A 64 5.84 -9.79 -17.06
CA VAL A 64 4.77 -10.04 -16.09
C VAL A 64 5.17 -9.53 -14.70
N THR A 65 6.44 -9.72 -14.32
CA THR A 65 6.96 -9.22 -13.03
C THR A 65 6.96 -7.70 -12.98
N LEU A 66 7.42 -7.04 -14.04
CA LEU A 66 7.43 -5.58 -14.14
C LEU A 66 6.00 -5.03 -14.11
N MET A 67 5.09 -5.64 -14.86
CA MET A 67 3.67 -5.24 -14.90
C MET A 67 3.01 -5.37 -13.52
N ALA A 68 3.18 -6.51 -12.84
CA ALA A 68 2.67 -6.69 -11.47
C ALA A 68 3.27 -5.67 -10.49
N ASN A 69 4.58 -5.46 -10.53
CA ASN A 69 5.25 -4.50 -9.65
C ASN A 69 4.78 -3.07 -9.92
N LEU A 70 4.61 -2.69 -11.19
CA LEU A 70 4.14 -1.37 -11.58
C LEU A 70 2.70 -1.10 -11.10
N LEU A 71 1.82 -2.09 -11.19
CA LEU A 71 0.45 -2.00 -10.65
C LEU A 71 0.47 -1.77 -9.14
N PHE A 72 1.31 -2.51 -8.41
CA PHE A 72 1.50 -2.29 -6.97
C PHE A 72 2.05 -0.89 -6.67
N VAL A 73 3.13 -0.47 -7.33
CA VAL A 73 3.74 0.85 -7.10
C VAL A 73 2.75 1.97 -7.39
N THR A 74 1.99 1.86 -8.49
CA THR A 74 0.94 2.81 -8.85
C THR A 74 -0.16 2.85 -7.78
N GLY A 75 -0.62 1.70 -7.30
CA GLY A 75 -1.61 1.62 -6.24
C GLY A 75 -1.14 2.26 -4.94
N TYR A 76 0.09 1.97 -4.49
CA TYR A 76 0.64 2.55 -3.26
C TYR A 76 0.98 4.05 -3.42
N ALA A 77 1.37 4.50 -4.61
CA ALA A 77 1.54 5.92 -4.91
C ALA A 77 0.21 6.65 -4.89
N LEU A 78 -0.85 6.03 -5.43
CA LEU A 78 -2.20 6.56 -5.39
C LEU A 78 -2.69 6.66 -3.94
N MET A 79 -2.44 5.64 -3.12
CA MET A 79 -2.74 5.63 -1.69
C MET A 79 -2.09 6.83 -0.96
N TRP A 80 -0.77 7.01 -1.13
CA TRP A 80 -0.03 8.11 -0.51
C TRP A 80 -0.53 9.49 -0.98
N THR A 81 -0.63 9.69 -2.30
CA THR A 81 -1.07 10.98 -2.86
C THR A 81 -2.53 11.31 -2.53
N SER A 82 -3.38 10.31 -2.31
CA SER A 82 -4.76 10.51 -1.86
C SER A 82 -4.84 10.97 -0.41
N MET A 83 -3.99 10.45 0.47
CA MET A 83 -3.88 10.96 1.85
C MET A 83 -3.35 12.39 1.86
N ARG A 84 -2.33 12.67 1.04
CA ARG A 84 -1.79 14.03 0.90
C ARG A 84 -2.84 15.01 0.41
N ARG A 85 -3.65 14.63 -0.58
CA ARG A 85 -4.76 15.46 -1.09
C ARG A 85 -5.87 15.67 -0.07
N PHE A 86 -6.14 14.70 0.79
CA PHE A 86 -7.11 14.87 1.87
C PHE A 86 -6.61 15.82 2.97
N ASN A 87 -5.29 15.92 3.17
CA ASN A 87 -4.70 16.82 4.15
C ASN A 87 -4.38 18.23 3.61
N ASP A 88 -4.22 18.40 2.30
CA ASP A 88 -3.76 19.64 1.68
C ASP A 88 -4.64 19.99 0.46
N ASP A 89 -5.50 20.99 0.65
CA ASP A 89 -6.42 21.49 -0.38
C ASP A 89 -5.70 22.05 -1.62
N ARG A 90 -4.39 22.34 -1.54
CA ARG A 90 -3.59 22.80 -2.68
C ARG A 90 -3.33 21.70 -3.69
N VAL A 91 -3.49 20.43 -3.30
CA VAL A 91 -3.24 19.29 -4.19
C VAL A 91 -4.47 19.03 -5.04
N THR A 92 -4.41 19.48 -6.29
CA THR A 92 -5.48 19.25 -7.28
C THR A 92 -5.51 17.78 -7.74
N PRO A 93 -6.64 17.28 -8.28
CA PRO A 93 -6.72 15.94 -8.89
C PRO A 93 -5.64 15.71 -9.96
N PHE A 94 -5.33 16.75 -10.74
CA PHE A 94 -4.30 16.69 -11.76
C PHE A 94 -2.90 16.60 -11.16
N GLY A 95 -2.63 17.37 -10.09
CA GLY A 95 -1.37 17.27 -9.33
C GLY A 95 -1.18 15.88 -8.70
N GLN A 96 -2.26 15.27 -8.22
CA GLN A 96 -2.26 13.88 -7.74
C GLN A 96 -1.86 12.90 -8.86
N LEU A 97 -2.48 13.02 -10.04
CA LEU A 97 -2.15 12.17 -11.18
C LEU A 97 -0.69 12.30 -11.61
N ILE A 98 -0.17 13.53 -11.66
CA ILE A 98 1.25 13.79 -11.94
C ILE A 98 2.13 13.11 -10.88
N GLY A 99 1.80 13.23 -9.59
CA GLY A 99 2.56 12.61 -8.52
C GLY A 99 2.62 11.08 -8.63
N VAL A 100 1.50 10.44 -8.96
CA VAL A 100 1.42 8.99 -9.21
C VAL A 100 2.25 8.61 -10.45
N ALA A 101 2.07 9.31 -11.56
CA ALA A 101 2.78 9.06 -12.81
C ALA A 101 4.30 9.25 -12.66
N ALA A 102 4.73 10.30 -11.97
CA ALA A 102 6.14 10.56 -11.68
C ALA A 102 6.73 9.44 -10.81
N THR A 103 6.04 9.01 -9.76
CA THR A 103 6.49 7.92 -8.90
C THR A 103 6.64 6.60 -9.69
N ALA A 104 5.64 6.27 -10.49
CA ALA A 104 5.66 5.10 -11.37
C ALA A 104 6.79 5.19 -12.41
N GLY A 105 6.99 6.37 -13.03
CA GLY A 105 8.06 6.63 -13.98
C GLY A 105 9.44 6.47 -13.37
N VAL A 106 9.68 7.00 -12.17
CA VAL A 106 10.95 6.81 -11.44
C VAL A 106 11.19 5.33 -11.14
N PHE A 107 10.17 4.59 -10.70
CA PHE A 107 10.29 3.16 -10.48
C PHE A 107 10.70 2.41 -11.76
N VAL A 108 10.03 2.68 -12.88
CA VAL A 108 10.33 2.04 -14.18
C VAL A 108 11.74 2.39 -14.64
N ALA A 109 12.15 3.66 -14.52
CA ALA A 109 13.49 4.11 -14.89
C ALA A 109 14.58 3.39 -14.07
N LEU A 110 14.40 3.31 -12.75
CA LEU A 110 15.35 2.58 -11.87
C LEU A 110 15.35 1.07 -12.14
N PHE A 111 14.18 0.49 -12.40
CA PHE A 111 14.08 -0.93 -12.75
C PHE A 111 14.82 -1.23 -14.07
N ALA A 112 14.59 -0.41 -15.10
CA ALA A 112 15.25 -0.53 -16.40
C ALA A 112 16.76 -0.32 -16.27
N LEU A 113 17.21 0.64 -15.45
CA LEU A 113 18.62 0.89 -15.18
C LEU A 113 19.29 -0.33 -14.52
N LEU A 114 18.69 -0.88 -13.46
CA LEU A 114 19.20 -2.08 -12.80
C LEU A 114 19.24 -3.27 -13.75
N TRP A 115 18.20 -3.46 -14.56
CA TRP A 115 18.16 -4.50 -15.57
C TRP A 115 19.27 -4.34 -16.61
N TRP A 116 19.49 -3.11 -17.10
CA TRP A 116 20.53 -2.78 -18.07
C TRP A 116 21.94 -3.12 -17.56
N PHE A 117 22.21 -2.90 -16.28
CA PHE A 117 23.46 -3.29 -15.63
C PHE A 117 23.55 -4.79 -15.26
N GLY A 118 22.60 -5.62 -15.70
CA GLY A 118 22.60 -7.06 -15.44
C GLY A 118 22.34 -7.39 -13.97
N ALA A 119 21.65 -6.53 -13.22
CA ALA A 119 21.40 -6.77 -11.81
C ALA A 119 20.60 -8.08 -11.60
N PRO A 120 20.92 -8.85 -10.53
CA PRO A 120 20.22 -10.08 -10.26
C PRO A 120 18.76 -9.81 -9.90
N ARG A 121 17.86 -10.76 -10.16
CA ARG A 121 16.41 -10.62 -9.89
C ARG A 121 16.09 -10.26 -8.42
N ARG A 122 16.95 -10.68 -7.48
CA ARG A 122 16.83 -10.29 -6.06
C ARG A 122 16.96 -8.78 -5.85
N ALA A 123 17.85 -8.11 -6.59
CA ALA A 123 18.00 -6.66 -6.55
C ALA A 123 16.74 -5.94 -7.08
N LEU A 124 16.14 -6.44 -8.17
CA LEU A 124 14.88 -5.90 -8.68
C LEU A 124 13.72 -6.08 -7.67
N SER A 125 13.69 -7.22 -6.98
CA SER A 125 12.71 -7.46 -5.91
C SER A 125 12.94 -6.57 -4.68
N ALA A 126 14.21 -6.27 -4.36
CA ALA A 126 14.58 -5.35 -3.30
C ALA A 126 14.15 -3.91 -3.64
N LEU A 127 14.40 -3.45 -4.86
CA LEU A 127 13.92 -2.15 -5.37
C LEU A 127 12.41 -2.02 -5.22
N PHE A 128 11.66 -3.01 -5.70
CA PHE A 128 10.21 -3.05 -5.54
C PHE A 128 9.78 -2.96 -4.07
N THR A 129 10.38 -3.77 -3.21
CA THR A 129 10.05 -3.81 -1.77
C THR A 129 10.33 -2.46 -1.11
N LEU A 130 11.43 -1.79 -1.49
CA LEU A 130 11.80 -0.47 -1.01
C LEU A 130 10.76 0.59 -1.42
N PHE A 131 10.30 0.58 -2.67
CA PHE A 131 9.24 1.48 -3.13
C PHE A 131 7.96 1.30 -2.33
N ILE A 132 7.50 0.05 -2.17
CA ILE A 132 6.28 -0.22 -1.39
C ILE A 132 6.45 0.19 0.06
N ALA A 133 7.60 -0.11 0.69
CA ALA A 133 7.87 0.31 2.06
C ALA A 133 7.86 1.84 2.20
N GLY A 134 8.57 2.55 1.31
CA GLY A 134 8.66 4.00 1.32
C GLY A 134 7.31 4.68 1.08
N LEU A 135 6.53 4.22 0.11
CA LEU A 135 5.19 4.76 -0.16
C LEU A 135 4.20 4.46 0.95
N THR A 136 4.28 3.29 1.58
CA THR A 136 3.44 2.98 2.74
C THR A 136 3.82 3.85 3.94
N LEU A 137 5.12 4.06 4.18
CA LEU A 137 5.60 4.92 5.26
C LEU A 137 5.23 6.39 5.01
N ALA A 138 5.32 6.84 3.76
CA ALA A 138 4.87 8.18 3.36
C ALA A 138 3.36 8.34 3.56
N ALA A 139 2.55 7.33 3.23
CA ALA A 139 1.11 7.34 3.53
C ALA A 139 0.85 7.36 5.05
N ALA A 140 1.59 6.56 5.83
CA ALA A 140 1.48 6.57 7.31
C ALA A 140 1.82 7.95 7.87
N TRP A 141 2.89 8.56 7.38
CA TRP A 141 3.33 9.90 7.75
C TRP A 141 2.27 10.96 7.44
N GLU A 142 1.68 10.94 6.23
CA GLU A 142 0.59 11.86 5.89
C GLU A 142 -0.62 11.64 6.81
N THR A 143 -0.99 10.39 7.10
CA THR A 143 -2.10 10.09 8.01
C THR A 143 -1.86 10.68 9.40
N TRP A 144 -0.66 10.52 9.96
CA TRP A 144 -0.29 11.09 11.26
C TRP A 144 -0.17 12.61 11.24
N ARG A 145 0.49 13.17 10.24
CA ARG A 145 0.65 14.63 10.12
C ARG A 145 -0.72 15.31 10.08
N GLY A 146 -1.69 14.70 9.41
CA GLY A 146 -3.01 15.32 9.30
C GLY A 146 -3.81 15.36 10.61
N TYR A 147 -3.43 14.57 11.63
CA TYR A 147 -3.99 14.70 12.98
C TYR A 147 -3.79 16.11 13.56
N ALA A 148 -2.66 16.74 13.25
CA ALA A 148 -2.38 18.10 13.71
C ALA A 148 -3.36 19.15 13.12
N TYR A 149 -4.03 18.84 12.01
CA TYR A 149 -4.97 19.75 11.34
C TYR A 149 -6.43 19.53 11.78
N ASP A 150 -6.86 18.28 12.00
CA ASP A 150 -8.28 17.97 12.26
C ASP A 150 -8.57 17.33 13.63
N GLY A 151 -7.56 16.84 14.35
CA GLY A 151 -7.69 16.23 15.68
C GLY A 151 -8.37 14.85 15.70
N LEU A 152 -8.53 14.19 14.55
CA LEU A 152 -9.26 12.91 14.45
C LEU A 152 -8.47 11.75 15.07
N ARG A 153 -8.99 11.13 16.13
CA ARG A 153 -8.29 10.05 16.88
C ARG A 153 -8.11 8.79 16.03
N SER A 154 -9.05 8.49 15.15
CA SER A 154 -9.00 7.35 14.22
C SER A 154 -7.77 7.35 13.31
N ARG A 155 -7.17 8.52 13.03
CA ARG A 155 -5.92 8.62 12.25
C ARG A 155 -4.76 7.86 12.87
N HIS A 156 -4.68 7.78 14.20
CA HIS A 156 -3.59 7.03 14.85
C HIS A 156 -3.68 5.53 14.56
N ILE A 157 -4.90 4.98 14.51
CA ILE A 157 -5.13 3.56 14.21
C ILE A 157 -4.73 3.27 12.76
N ALA A 158 -5.20 4.09 11.82
CA ALA A 158 -4.86 3.93 10.40
C ALA A 158 -3.36 4.15 10.11
N GLY A 159 -2.77 5.20 10.69
CA GLY A 159 -1.34 5.51 10.56
C GLY A 159 -0.45 4.43 11.15
N ALA A 160 -0.77 3.93 12.35
CA ALA A 160 -0.03 2.84 12.98
C ALA A 160 -0.11 1.55 12.15
N ALA A 161 -1.29 1.20 11.64
CA ALA A 161 -1.44 0.02 10.79
C ALA A 161 -0.60 0.14 9.49
N LEU A 162 -0.59 1.32 8.86
CA LEU A 162 0.26 1.58 7.69
C LEU A 162 1.76 1.48 8.03
N ALA A 163 2.19 2.01 9.17
CA ALA A 163 3.57 1.86 9.60
C ALA A 163 3.95 0.42 9.91
N CYS A 164 3.04 -0.37 10.48
CA CYS A 164 3.26 -1.82 10.65
C CYS A 164 3.39 -2.53 9.30
N ILE A 165 2.58 -2.18 8.29
CA ILE A 165 2.75 -2.69 6.91
C ILE A 165 4.14 -2.31 6.39
N ALA A 166 4.56 -1.05 6.52
CA ALA A 166 5.89 -0.61 6.10
C ALA A 166 7.02 -1.39 6.83
N ALA A 167 6.89 -1.59 8.14
CA ALA A 167 7.84 -2.35 8.95
C ALA A 167 7.98 -3.80 8.44
N THR A 168 6.88 -4.49 8.15
CA THR A 168 6.97 -5.86 7.58
C THR A 168 7.69 -5.89 6.22
N ARG A 169 7.55 -4.84 5.40
CA ARG A 169 8.27 -4.71 4.12
C ARG A 169 9.76 -4.47 4.33
N LEU A 170 10.14 -3.67 5.32
CA LEU A 170 11.54 -3.46 5.69
C LEU A 170 12.16 -4.74 6.26
N ILE A 171 11.43 -5.50 7.08
CA ILE A 171 11.86 -6.83 7.56
C ILE A 171 12.13 -7.76 6.37
N ARG A 172 11.22 -7.79 5.38
CA ARG A 172 11.41 -8.58 4.16
C ARG A 172 12.65 -8.15 3.37
N LEU A 173 12.89 -6.85 3.26
CA LEU A 173 14.07 -6.30 2.59
C LEU A 173 15.36 -6.73 3.32
N ALA A 174 15.40 -6.59 4.64
CA ALA A 174 16.53 -7.02 5.47
C ALA A 174 16.80 -8.51 5.35
N LEU A 175 15.77 -9.36 5.40
CA LEU A 175 15.90 -10.80 5.21
C LEU A 175 16.42 -11.14 3.81
N THR A 176 15.95 -10.45 2.77
CA THR A 176 16.47 -10.64 1.41
C THR A 176 17.96 -10.32 1.35
N GLY A 177 18.42 -9.27 2.04
CA GLY A 177 19.84 -8.93 2.18
C GLY A 177 20.64 -10.00 2.92
N LEU A 178 20.15 -10.46 4.07
CA LEU A 178 20.79 -11.52 4.87
C LEU A 178 20.86 -12.87 4.13
N GLN A 179 19.87 -13.17 3.29
CA GLN A 179 19.94 -14.33 2.40
C GLN A 179 21.00 -14.17 1.31
N MET A 180 21.21 -12.95 0.80
CA MET A 180 22.26 -12.70 -0.19
C MET A 180 23.66 -12.85 0.42
N SER A 181 23.83 -12.57 1.71
CA SER A 181 25.10 -12.79 2.42
C SER A 181 25.29 -14.24 2.90
N GLY A 182 24.31 -15.13 2.69
CA GLY A 182 24.35 -16.51 3.18
C GLY A 182 24.16 -16.65 4.69
N ALA A 183 23.78 -15.58 5.40
CA ALA A 183 23.62 -15.59 6.85
C ALA A 183 22.33 -16.28 7.32
N VAL A 184 21.31 -16.40 6.45
CA VAL A 184 20.01 -16.98 6.76
C VAL A 184 19.63 -18.01 5.70
N SER A 185 19.13 -19.17 6.15
CA SER A 185 18.67 -20.24 5.27
C SER A 185 17.40 -19.86 4.49
N THR A 186 17.18 -20.51 3.34
CA THR A 186 15.96 -20.32 2.54
C THR A 186 14.70 -20.66 3.34
N THR A 187 14.71 -21.76 4.09
CA THR A 187 13.57 -22.24 4.88
C THR A 187 13.15 -21.25 5.96
N THR A 188 14.10 -20.66 6.70
CA THR A 188 13.78 -19.66 7.73
C THR A 188 13.14 -18.42 7.10
N SER A 189 13.65 -17.96 5.97
CA SER A 189 13.08 -16.82 5.27
C SER A 189 11.68 -17.09 4.74
N GLU A 190 11.40 -18.29 4.21
CA GLU A 190 10.06 -18.67 3.74
C GLU A 190 9.03 -18.61 4.87
N VAL A 191 9.37 -19.15 6.04
CA VAL A 191 8.52 -19.10 7.23
C VAL A 191 8.22 -17.66 7.63
N VAL A 192 9.25 -16.81 7.76
CA VAL A 192 9.06 -15.41 8.12
C VAL A 192 8.27 -14.66 7.05
N GLN A 193 8.49 -14.95 5.76
CA GLN A 193 7.73 -14.35 4.66
C GLN A 193 6.24 -14.69 4.76
N SER A 194 5.88 -15.95 5.04
CA SER A 194 4.47 -16.33 5.23
C SER A 194 3.81 -15.57 6.39
N PHE A 195 4.50 -15.42 7.53
CA PHE A 195 3.97 -14.61 8.64
C PHE A 195 3.87 -13.12 8.29
N THR A 196 4.86 -12.54 7.61
CA THR A 196 4.78 -11.13 7.20
C THR A 196 3.64 -10.88 6.21
N LEU A 197 3.32 -11.83 5.33
CA LEU A 197 2.16 -11.74 4.44
C LEU A 197 0.86 -11.80 5.22
N TYR A 198 0.74 -12.72 6.18
CA TYR A 198 -0.42 -12.83 7.06
C TYR A 198 -0.65 -11.52 7.85
N PHE A 199 0.37 -10.99 8.53
CA PHE A 199 0.26 -9.74 9.27
C PHE A 199 -0.06 -8.56 8.36
N ASN A 200 0.49 -8.51 7.14
CA ASN A 200 0.11 -7.49 6.16
C ASN A 200 -1.38 -7.51 5.84
N ILE A 201 -2.01 -8.68 5.72
CA ILE A 201 -3.45 -8.80 5.48
C ILE A 201 -4.22 -8.22 6.66
N VAL A 202 -3.83 -8.57 7.90
CA VAL A 202 -4.48 -8.07 9.11
C VAL A 202 -4.34 -6.54 9.22
N PHE A 203 -3.13 -6.00 9.06
CA PHE A 203 -2.90 -4.56 9.13
C PHE A 203 -3.61 -3.81 8.00
N LEU A 204 -3.76 -4.40 6.81
CA LEU A 204 -4.53 -3.81 5.72
C LEU A 204 -6.00 -3.62 6.10
N LEU A 205 -6.60 -4.61 6.76
CA LEU A 205 -7.97 -4.51 7.27
C LEU A 205 -8.08 -3.42 8.33
N VAL A 206 -7.16 -3.40 9.30
CA VAL A 206 -7.13 -2.36 10.35
C VAL A 206 -6.98 -0.98 9.74
N ALA A 207 -6.10 -0.81 8.75
CA ALA A 207 -5.93 0.46 8.04
C ALA A 207 -7.21 0.86 7.30
N THR A 208 -7.86 -0.09 6.61
CA THR A 208 -9.11 0.17 5.87
C THR A 208 -10.23 0.62 6.80
N PHE A 209 -10.47 -0.11 7.89
CA PHE A 209 -11.49 0.27 8.88
C PHE A 209 -11.13 1.57 9.59
N GLY A 210 -9.85 1.79 9.91
CA GLY A 210 -9.38 3.05 10.48
C GLY A 210 -9.68 4.25 9.57
N LEU A 211 -9.53 4.10 8.26
CA LEU A 211 -9.87 5.15 7.29
C LEU A 211 -11.38 5.37 7.13
N VAL A 212 -12.18 4.31 7.21
CA VAL A 212 -13.64 4.43 7.20
C VAL A 212 -14.14 5.16 8.45
N LEU A 213 -13.61 4.81 9.63
CA LEU A 213 -13.90 5.51 10.88
C LEU A 213 -13.46 6.98 10.81
N MET A 214 -12.28 7.25 10.24
CA MET A 214 -11.81 8.61 10.00
C MET A 214 -12.77 9.42 9.14
N ALA A 215 -13.30 8.81 8.07
CA ALA A 215 -14.29 9.49 7.24
C ALA A 215 -15.58 9.81 8.00
N GLN A 216 -16.05 8.90 8.85
CA GLN A 216 -17.24 9.11 9.69
C GLN A 216 -17.00 10.21 10.73
N GLU A 217 -15.91 10.13 11.50
CA GLU A 217 -15.56 11.14 12.51
C GLU A 217 -15.40 12.53 11.89
N TRP A 218 -14.85 12.61 10.67
CA TRP A 218 -14.70 13.87 9.94
C TRP A 218 -16.06 14.50 9.60
N VAL A 219 -17.00 13.71 9.10
CA VAL A 219 -18.36 14.18 8.79
C VAL A 219 -19.09 14.63 10.06
N ASP A 220 -19.03 13.83 11.12
CA ASP A 220 -19.66 14.16 12.41
C ASP A 220 -19.09 15.45 13.00
N SER A 221 -17.77 15.61 12.95
CA SER A 221 -17.07 16.82 13.41
C SER A 221 -17.50 18.06 12.61
N ARG A 222 -17.69 17.91 11.29
CA ARG A 222 -18.13 19.00 10.42
C ARG A 222 -19.57 19.41 10.71
N LEU A 223 -20.47 18.44 10.91
CA LEU A 223 -21.86 18.67 11.29
C LEU A 223 -21.98 19.34 12.66
N ALA A 224 -21.17 18.91 13.64
CA ALA A 224 -21.15 19.53 14.96
C ALA A 224 -20.70 21.00 14.90
N ARG A 225 -19.66 21.30 14.11
CA ARG A 225 -19.20 22.69 13.88
C ARG A 225 -20.27 23.54 13.19
N ALA A 226 -20.99 22.99 12.21
CA ALA A 226 -22.07 23.72 11.53
C ALA A 226 -23.22 24.07 12.49
N LYS A 227 -23.54 23.20 13.45
CA LYS A 227 -24.57 23.45 14.47
C LYS A 227 -24.15 24.48 15.54
N LEU A 228 -22.85 24.65 15.78
CA LEU A 228 -22.33 25.62 16.76
C LEU A 228 -22.11 27.02 16.16
N GLY A 229 -22.05 27.13 14.83
CA GLY A 229 -21.92 28.39 14.11
C GLY A 229 -23.23 28.96 13.56
N ALA A 230 -24.37 28.31 13.84
CA ALA A 230 -25.73 28.75 13.51
C ALA A 230 -26.48 29.10 14.80
#